data_AF-A0A4R5AX78-F1
#
_entry.id   AF-A0A4R5AX78-F1
#
_cell.length_a   1.000
_cell.length_b   1.000
_cell.length_c   1.000
_cell.angle_alpha   90.00
_cell.angle_beta   90.00
_cell.angle_gamma   90.00
#
_symmetry.space_group_name_H-M   'P 1'
#
loop_
_entity.id
_entity.type
_entity.pdbx_description
1 polymer ?
#
loop_
_entity_poly.entity_id
_entity_poly.type
_entity_poly.pdbx_seq_one_letter_code
_entity_poly.pdbx_strand_id
1 'polypeptide(L)' 'MHWWSQQACDAAAEAQAADPSPGNLMAAAQVQALVSMAEALHRIAAVLEARDEPEGVLPMSARPR' A
#
# COMPACT_ATOMS: atom_id res chain seq x y z
N MET A 1 -0.76 5.67 -4.45
CA MET A 1 0.54 5.56 -3.75
C MET A 1 0.44 6.36 -2.47
N HIS A 2 0.59 5.72 -1.31
CA HIS A 2 0.52 6.43 -0.03
C HIS A 2 1.79 7.26 0.19
N TRP A 3 1.68 8.42 0.83
CA TRP A 3 2.83 9.30 1.09
C TRP A 3 3.95 8.59 1.86
N TRP A 4 3.59 7.69 2.79
CA TRP A 4 4.53 6.91 3.59
C TRP A 4 5.23 5.79 2.80
N SER A 5 4.59 5.26 1.74
CA SER A 5 5.18 4.25 0.84
C SER A 5 6.31 4.87 0.03
N GLN A 6 6.06 6.05 -0.56
CA GLN A 6 7.06 6.80 -1.31
C GLN A 6 8.24 7.20 -0.42
N GLN A 7 7.96 7.77 0.76
CA GLN A 7 9.02 8.20 1.69
C GLN A 7 9.92 7.04 2.13
N ALA A 8 9.36 5.86 2.39
CA ALA A 8 10.14 4.69 2.80
C ALA A 8 11.06 4.18 1.68
N CYS A 9 10.56 4.16 0.43
CA CYS A 9 11.35 3.78 -0.73
C CYS A 9 12.46 4.80 -1.02
N ASP A 10 12.16 6.09 -0.93
CA ASP A 10 13.15 7.15 -1.15
C ASP A 10 14.27 7.10 -0.11
N ALA A 11 13.92 6.95 1.18
CA ALA A 11 14.91 6.81 2.25
C ALA A 11 15.78 5.55 2.09
N ALA A 12 15.20 4.42 1.65
CA ALA A 12 15.96 3.20 1.38
C ALA A 12 16.90 3.36 0.18
N ALA A 13 16.46 4.04 -0.89
CA ALA A 13 17.27 4.34 -2.05
C ALA A 13 18.42 5.31 -1.72
N GLU A 14 18.15 6.35 -0.93
CA GLU A 14 19.17 7.29 -0.45
C GLU A 14 20.22 6.59 0.42
N ALA A 15 19.78 5.75 1.37
CA ALA A 15 20.69 4.98 2.20
C ALA A 15 21.57 4.03 1.36
N GLN A 16 20.96 3.34 0.38
CA GLN A 16 21.67 2.45 -0.53
C GLN A 16 22.69 3.19 -1.41
N ALA A 17 22.35 4.40 -1.87
CA ALA A 17 23.26 5.24 -2.63
C ALA A 17 24.44 5.74 -1.77
N ALA A 18 24.21 5.96 -0.48
CA ALA A 18 25.26 6.37 0.46
C ALA A 18 26.19 5.21 0.88
N ASP A 19 25.66 3.99 1.04
CA ASP A 19 26.44 2.78 1.31
C ASP A 19 25.86 1.56 0.57
N PRO A 20 26.47 1.10 -0.53
CA PRO A 20 26.00 -0.05 -1.29
C PRO A 20 26.48 -1.40 -0.70
N SER A 21 26.69 -1.49 0.61
CA SER A 21 27.06 -2.74 1.26
C SER A 21 25.96 -3.81 1.09
N PRO A 22 26.31 -5.10 0.99
CA PRO A 22 25.31 -6.18 0.85
C PRO A 22 24.23 -6.17 1.94
N GLY A 23 24.59 -5.78 3.16
CA GLY A 23 23.63 -5.62 4.26
C GLY A 23 22.61 -4.52 3.99
N ASN A 24 23.04 -3.40 3.40
CA ASN A 24 22.15 -2.30 3.06
C ASN A 24 21.26 -2.62 1.84
N LEU A 25 21.78 -3.38 0.86
CA LEU A 25 20.94 -3.93 -0.23
C LEU A 25 19.83 -4.83 0.32
N MET A 26 20.14 -5.68 1.30
CA MET A 26 19.14 -6.51 1.98
C MET A 26 18.15 -5.68 2.78
N ALA A 27 18.60 -4.64 3.48
CA ALA A 27 17.73 -3.74 4.23
C ALA A 27 16.75 -3.02 3.29
N ALA A 28 17.21 -2.50 2.14
CA ALA A 28 16.35 -1.87 1.15
C ALA A 28 15.30 -2.85 0.59
N ALA A 29 15.68 -4.10 0.31
CA ALA A 29 14.75 -5.14 -0.12
C ALA A 29 13.71 -5.47 0.97
N GLN A 30 14.13 -5.51 2.25
CA GLN A 30 13.21 -5.71 3.38
C GLN A 30 12.22 -4.56 3.52
N VAL A 31 12.66 -3.30 3.36
CA VAL A 31 11.78 -2.13 3.35
C VAL A 31 10.74 -2.25 2.25
N GLN A 32 11.14 -2.60 1.03
CA GLN A 32 10.21 -2.81 -0.08
C GLN A 32 9.16 -3.88 0.22
N ALA A 33 9.56 -5.00 0.83
CA ALA A 33 8.65 -6.06 1.23
C ALA A 33 7.65 -5.59 2.30
N LEU A 34 8.11 -4.86 3.32
CA LEU A 34 7.27 -4.30 4.38
C LEU A 34 6.26 -3.27 3.85
N VAL A 35 6.69 -2.40 2.95
CA VAL A 35 5.80 -1.45 2.27
C VAL A 35 4.73 -2.18 1.48
N SER A 36 5.10 -3.22 0.73
CA SER A 36 4.17 -4.03 -0.07
C SER A 36 3.13 -4.74 0.81
N MET A 37 3.57 -5.27 1.97
CA MET A 37 2.68 -5.89 2.95
C MET A 37 1.72 -4.86 3.56
N ALA A 38 2.21 -3.69 3.94
CA ALA A 38 1.38 -2.63 4.51
C ALA A 38 0.34 -2.13 3.49
N GLU A 39 0.69 -2.01 2.21
CA GLU A 39 -0.27 -1.66 1.14
C GLU A 39 -1.33 -2.74 0.92
N ALA A 40 -0.94 -4.02 1.00
CA ALA A 40 -1.89 -5.13 0.92
C ALA A 40 -2.88 -5.09 2.10
N LEU A 41 -2.38 -4.89 3.32
CA LEU A 41 -3.21 -4.76 4.52
C LEU A 41 -4.14 -3.55 4.43
N HIS A 42 -3.67 -2.42 3.92
CA HIS A 42 -4.51 -1.24 3.72
C HIS A 42 -5.64 -1.50 2.73
N ARG A 43 -5.37 -2.18 1.60
CA ARG A 43 -6.42 -2.58 0.65
C ARG A 43 -7.45 -3.51 1.28
N ILE A 44 -7.01 -4.46 2.10
CA ILE A 44 -7.91 -5.37 2.82
C ILE A 44 -8.79 -4.57 3.78
N ALA A 45 -8.20 -3.68 4.58
CA ALA A 45 -8.92 -2.82 5.51
C ALA A 45 -9.98 -1.96 4.79
N ALA A 46 -9.60 -1.30 3.69
CA ALA A 46 -10.53 -0.49 2.89
C ALA A 46 -11.71 -1.30 2.34
N VAL A 47 -11.49 -2.55 1.93
CA VAL A 47 -12.58 -3.45 1.49
C VAL A 47 -13.47 -3.86 2.66
N LEU A 48 -12.93 -4.06 3.86
CA LEU A 48 -13.73 -4.38 5.04
C LEU A 48 -14.56 -3.17 5.48
N GLU A 49 -13.97 -1.99 5.55
CA GLU A 49 -14.65 -0.73 5.87
C GLU A 49 -15.82 -0.46 4.90
N ALA A 50 -15.62 -0.66 3.60
CA ALA A 50 -16.67 -0.49 2.59
C ALA A 50 -17.84 -1.50 2.72
N ARG A 51 -17.65 -2.63 3.41
CA ARG A 51 -18.70 -3.64 3.65
C ARG A 51 -19.48 -3.39 4.93
N ASP A 52 -18.88 -2.67 5.89
CA ASP A 52 -19.52 -2.29 7.16
C ASP A 52 -20.34 -1.00 7.05
N GLU A 53 -20.28 -0.28 5.91
CA GLU A 53 -21.28 0.75 5.61
C GLU A 53 -22.66 0.10 5.36
N PRO A 54 -23.70 0.47 6.13
CA PRO A 54 -25.01 -0.15 6.01
C PRO A 54 -25.58 0.07 4.61
N GLU A 55 -25.93 -1.05 3.98
CA GLU A 55 -26.62 -1.15 2.71
C GLU A 55 -27.84 -0.22 2.65
N GLY A 56 -27.72 0.83 1.84
CA GLY A 56 -28.76 1.83 1.59
C GLY A 56 -28.11 3.08 1.02
N VAL A 57 -27.66 3.10 -0.23
CA VAL A 57 -28.52 3.05 -1.41
C VAL A 57 -27.79 2.31 -2.54
N LEU A 58 -28.28 1.13 -2.91
CA LEU A 58 -28.07 0.59 -4.24
C LEU A 58 -28.54 1.65 -5.25
N PRO A 59 -27.80 2.03 -6.31
CA PRO A 59 -28.46 2.50 -7.50
C PRO A 59 -29.08 1.29 -8.18
N MET A 60 -30.17 0.78 -7.61
CA MET A 60 -31.25 0.22 -8.42
C MET A 60 -31.79 1.37 -9.27
N SER A 61 -31.10 1.68 -10.37
CA SER A 61 -31.66 2.46 -11.46
C SER A 61 -31.55 1.66 -12.74
N ALA A 62 -32.64 0.91 -12.94
CA ALA A 62 -33.32 0.69 -14.21
C ALA A 62 -32.45 0.21 -15.39
N ARG A 63 -32.54 -1.10 -15.64
CA ARG A 63 -32.69 -1.57 -17.02
C ARG A 63 -34.17 -1.40 -17.42
N PRO A 64 -34.49 -0.64 -18.48
CA PRO A 64 -35.73 -0.86 -19.20
C PRO A 64 -35.50 -1.14 -20.70
N ARG A 65 -36.11 -2.25 -21.14
CA ARG A 65 -36.30 -2.81 -22.49
C ARG A 65 -35.10 -3.47 -23.18
#